data_AF-A0A2N8RCR0-F1
#
_entry.id   AF-A0A2N8RCR0-F1
#
_cell.length_a   1.000
_cell.length_b   1.000
_cell.length_c   1.000
_cell.angle_alpha   90.00
_cell.angle_beta   90.00
_cell.angle_gamma   90.00
#
_symmetry.space_group_name_H-M   'P 1'
#
loop_
_entity.id
_entity.type
_entity.pdbx_description
1 polymer ?
#
loop_
_entity_poly.entity_id
_entity_poly.type
_entity_poly.pdbx_seq_one_letter_code
_entity_poly.pdbx_strand_id
1 'polypeptide(L)'
;MEFLLYLLLGGFAGVLAGLFGVGGGLIIVPVLVFSFSAQGFSQEILTHLAVGTSLATIVFTSVNSILTHHRKGAVRWPMVLWMTFGILLGAALGSLTAAAIQGPMLQKIIGVFALAMAVQMGFDLRPKATGRAPGRPELSLIGVLIGWASAIFGIGGGSLSVPYLTWRSVPMQQAVATSAACGLPIAIAGALSFMVVGWHEAQLPDWSLGFVYLPALLGIAATSMFSARLGAKLAHRLSAKVLKRLFALLLLSVGINFLV
;
A
#
# COMPACT_ATOMS: atom_id res chain seq x y z
N MET A 1 -13.89 7.42 -22.24
CA MET A 1 -14.49 7.79 -20.93
C MET A 1 -13.73 7.18 -19.75
N GLU A 2 -13.22 5.94 -19.87
CA GLU A 2 -12.51 5.23 -18.79
C GLU A 2 -11.28 5.96 -18.24
N PHE A 3 -10.48 6.60 -19.10
CA PHE A 3 -9.34 7.40 -18.66
C PHE A 3 -9.73 8.57 -17.75
N LEU A 4 -10.86 9.24 -18.03
CA LEU A 4 -11.37 10.33 -17.19
C LEU A 4 -11.76 9.82 -15.79
N LEU A 5 -12.34 8.61 -15.72
CA LEU A 5 -12.68 7.95 -14.47
C LEU A 5 -11.42 7.65 -13.65
N TYR A 6 -10.33 7.17 -14.27
CA TYR A 6 -9.05 6.96 -13.59
C TYR A 6 -8.40 8.28 -13.13
N LEU A 7 -8.57 9.37 -13.87
CA LEU A 7 -8.11 10.69 -13.44
C LEU A 7 -8.88 11.18 -12.20
N LEU A 8 -10.21 11.00 -12.17
CA LEU A 8 -11.04 11.37 -11.03
C LEU A 8 -10.76 10.48 -9.82
N LEU A 9 -10.69 9.16 -10.01
CA LEU A 9 -10.35 8.20 -8.96
C LEU A 9 -8.94 8.41 -8.45
N GLY A 10 -7.97 8.66 -9.32
CA GLY A 10 -6.60 8.98 -8.93
C GLY A 10 -6.50 10.32 -8.21
N GLY A 11 -7.33 11.29 -8.59
CA GLY A 11 -7.48 12.55 -7.87
C GLY A 11 -8.02 12.32 -6.45
N PHE A 12 -9.13 11.60 -6.32
CA PHE A 12 -9.73 11.26 -5.03
C PHE A 12 -8.79 10.41 -4.17
N ALA A 13 -8.23 9.33 -4.71
CA ALA A 13 -7.25 8.47 -4.06
C ALA A 13 -6.00 9.27 -3.66
N GLY A 14 -5.57 10.22 -4.50
CA GLY A 14 -4.48 11.15 -4.20
C GLY A 14 -4.80 12.06 -3.01
N VAL A 15 -5.98 12.69 -3.00
CA VAL A 15 -6.43 13.50 -1.85
C VAL A 15 -6.46 12.65 -0.59
N LEU A 16 -7.06 11.46 -0.63
CA LEU A 16 -7.12 10.57 0.53
C LEU A 16 -5.71 10.11 0.96
N ALA A 17 -4.85 9.69 0.04
CA ALA A 17 -3.47 9.29 0.35
C ALA A 17 -2.67 10.44 0.99
N GLY A 18 -2.82 11.67 0.46
CA GLY A 18 -2.22 12.87 1.04
C GLY A 18 -2.83 13.25 2.40
N LEU A 19 -4.13 13.01 2.57
CA LEU A 19 -4.87 13.29 3.80
C LEU A 19 -4.39 12.39 4.95
N PHE A 20 -4.29 11.09 4.69
CA PHE A 20 -3.96 10.09 5.71
C PHE A 20 -2.47 9.82 5.87
N GLY A 21 -1.64 10.17 4.89
CA GLY A 21 -0.18 9.99 4.94
C GLY A 21 0.27 8.51 4.97
N VAL A 22 -0.69 7.58 4.89
CA VAL A 22 -0.44 6.14 4.74
C VAL A 22 -0.23 5.92 3.25
N GLY A 23 1.01 5.64 2.83
CA GLY A 23 1.38 5.43 1.42
C GLY A 23 0.28 4.64 0.70
N GLY A 24 -0.34 5.27 -0.31
CA GLY A 24 -1.75 5.14 -0.67
C GLY A 24 -2.29 3.76 -1.02
N GLY A 25 -1.48 2.70 -0.98
CA GLY A 25 -1.86 1.33 -1.37
C GLY A 25 -3.11 0.79 -0.69
N LEU A 26 -3.31 1.08 0.61
CA LEU A 26 -4.51 0.61 1.33
C LEU A 26 -5.81 1.24 0.80
N ILE A 27 -5.71 2.38 0.11
CA ILE A 27 -6.83 3.10 -0.51
C ILE A 27 -6.92 2.77 -2.00
N ILE A 28 -5.76 2.69 -2.67
CA ILE A 28 -5.66 2.47 -4.12
C ILE A 28 -6.21 1.09 -4.49
N VAL A 29 -5.92 0.04 -3.73
CA VAL A 29 -6.43 -1.31 -4.05
C VAL A 29 -7.96 -1.36 -4.07
N PRO A 30 -8.70 -0.93 -3.02
CA PRO A 30 -10.15 -0.87 -3.07
C PRO A 30 -10.71 -0.04 -4.22
N VAL A 31 -10.14 1.14 -4.44
CA VAL A 31 -10.55 2.03 -5.53
C VAL A 31 -10.39 1.36 -6.90
N LEU A 32 -9.30 0.64 -7.11
CA LEU A 32 -9.05 -0.13 -8.33
C LEU A 32 -10.02 -1.30 -8.47
N VAL A 33 -10.27 -2.07 -7.41
CA VAL A 33 -11.25 -3.17 -7.43
C VAL A 33 -12.63 -2.65 -7.83
N PHE A 34 -13.09 -1.54 -7.23
CA PHE A 34 -14.37 -0.92 -7.61
C PHE A 34 -14.38 -0.46 -9.07
N SER A 35 -13.30 0.19 -9.52
CA SER A 35 -13.17 0.64 -10.89
C SER A 35 -13.21 -0.50 -11.89
N PHE A 36 -12.45 -1.57 -11.64
CA PHE A 36 -12.36 -2.73 -12.52
C PHE A 36 -13.66 -3.54 -12.52
N SER A 37 -14.34 -3.65 -11.38
CA SER A 37 -15.67 -4.25 -11.30
C SER A 37 -16.69 -3.46 -12.13
N ALA A 38 -16.64 -2.12 -12.10
CA ALA A 38 -17.53 -1.27 -12.89
C ALA A 38 -17.26 -1.36 -14.41
N GLN A 39 -16.04 -1.73 -14.80
CA GLN A 39 -15.67 -2.00 -16.20
C GLN A 39 -16.00 -3.42 -16.66
N GLY A 40 -16.48 -4.29 -15.76
CA GLY A 40 -16.83 -5.67 -16.10
C GLY A 40 -15.62 -6.58 -16.26
N PHE A 41 -14.47 -6.26 -15.67
CA PHE A 41 -13.32 -7.17 -15.66
C PHE A 41 -13.64 -8.45 -14.87
N SER A 42 -13.05 -9.58 -15.28
CA SER A 42 -13.26 -10.88 -14.65
C SER A 42 -12.92 -10.84 -13.16
N GLN A 43 -13.83 -11.34 -12.31
CA GLN A 43 -13.64 -11.40 -10.86
C GLN A 43 -12.45 -12.28 -10.43
N GLU A 44 -12.01 -13.18 -11.30
CA GLU A 44 -10.87 -14.07 -11.03
C GLU A 44 -9.55 -13.30 -10.99
N ILE A 45 -9.41 -12.27 -11.84
CA ILE A 45 -8.16 -11.51 -11.99
C ILE A 45 -8.24 -10.07 -11.46
N LEU A 46 -9.44 -9.52 -11.22
CA LEU A 46 -9.59 -8.09 -10.89
C LEU A 46 -8.80 -7.71 -9.64
N THR A 47 -8.78 -8.58 -8.63
CA THR A 47 -8.08 -8.31 -7.37
C THR A 47 -6.58 -8.34 -7.57
N HIS A 48 -6.05 -9.31 -8.34
CA HIS A 48 -4.63 -9.38 -8.69
C HIS A 48 -4.21 -8.16 -9.51
N LEU A 49 -5.01 -7.76 -10.50
CA LEU A 49 -4.81 -6.54 -11.27
C LEU A 49 -4.77 -5.29 -10.36
N ALA A 50 -5.69 -5.19 -9.41
CA ALA A 50 -5.75 -4.07 -8.48
C ALA A 50 -4.51 -4.02 -7.58
N VAL A 51 -4.07 -5.16 -7.04
CA VAL A 51 -2.89 -5.27 -6.19
C VAL A 51 -1.61 -4.93 -6.97
N GLY A 52 -1.41 -5.53 -8.15
CA GLY A 52 -0.25 -5.27 -9.00
C GLY A 52 -0.17 -3.81 -9.46
N THR A 53 -1.29 -3.26 -9.93
CA THR A 53 -1.38 -1.85 -10.37
C THR A 53 -1.16 -0.87 -9.21
N SER A 54 -1.66 -1.20 -8.01
CA SER A 54 -1.40 -0.42 -6.79
C SER A 54 0.09 -0.39 -6.47
N LEU A 55 0.75 -1.55 -6.43
CA LEU A 55 2.19 -1.64 -6.17
C LEU A 55 3.01 -0.85 -7.20
N ALA A 56 2.68 -0.97 -8.49
CA ALA A 56 3.31 -0.18 -9.54
C ALA A 56 3.12 1.33 -9.33
N THR A 57 1.92 1.75 -8.89
CA THR A 57 1.63 3.16 -8.58
C THR A 57 2.44 3.64 -7.36
N ILE A 58 2.61 2.78 -6.36
CA ILE A 58 3.37 3.11 -5.15
C ILE A 58 4.82 3.43 -5.48
N VAL A 59 5.43 2.81 -6.49
CA VAL A 59 6.80 3.14 -6.93
C VAL A 59 6.96 4.65 -7.14
N PHE A 60 6.04 5.28 -7.89
CA PHE A 60 6.10 6.72 -8.18
C PHE A 60 5.84 7.59 -6.94
N THR A 61 4.89 7.20 -6.09
CA THR A 61 4.55 7.97 -4.89
C THR A 61 5.62 7.86 -3.80
N SER A 62 6.24 6.68 -3.66
CA SER A 62 7.30 6.41 -2.68
C SER A 62 8.56 7.21 -2.97
N VAL A 63 8.95 7.40 -4.23
CA VAL A 63 10.12 8.25 -4.57
C VAL A 63 10.00 9.65 -3.96
N ASN A 64 8.85 10.30 -4.14
CA ASN A 64 8.60 11.64 -3.59
C ASN A 64 8.60 11.65 -2.05
N SER A 65 8.01 10.62 -1.44
CA SER A 65 7.96 10.47 0.01
C SER A 65 9.36 10.30 0.62
N ILE A 66 10.18 9.44 0.00
CA ILE A 66 11.56 9.19 0.40
C ILE A 66 12.39 10.47 0.32
N LEU A 67 12.33 11.17 -0.80
CA LEU A 67 13.06 12.43 -0.98
C LEU A 67 12.69 13.46 0.09
N THR A 68 11.40 13.56 0.42
CA THR A 68 10.90 14.48 1.45
C THR A 68 11.42 14.10 2.84
N HIS A 69 11.36 12.82 3.21
CA HIS A 69 11.81 12.35 4.51
C HIS A 69 13.33 12.34 4.65
N HIS A 70 14.05 12.06 3.56
CA HIS A 70 15.50 12.10 3.50
C HIS A 70 16.03 13.52 3.72
N ARG A 71 15.45 14.52 3.04
CA ARG A 71 15.79 15.94 3.22
C ARG A 71 15.56 16.42 4.66
N LYS A 72 14.64 15.81 5.40
CA LYS A 72 14.37 16.10 6.81
C LYS A 72 15.28 15.35 7.78
N GLY A 73 16.24 14.54 7.31
CA GLY A 73 17.17 13.77 8.15
C GLY A 73 16.49 12.69 9.01
N ALA A 74 15.24 12.32 8.70
CA ALA A 74 14.46 11.42 9.55
C ALA A 74 14.59 9.93 9.18
N VAL A 75 15.15 9.61 8.01
CA VAL A 75 15.26 8.23 7.51
C VAL A 75 16.44 7.53 8.17
N ARG A 76 16.20 6.37 8.80
CA ARG A 76 17.26 5.50 9.31
C ARG A 76 17.73 4.51 8.24
N TRP A 77 18.59 4.96 7.32
CA TRP A 77 19.10 4.15 6.20
C TRP A 77 19.68 2.78 6.60
N PRO A 78 20.41 2.61 7.72
CA PRO A 78 20.86 1.28 8.13
C PRO A 78 19.69 0.32 8.34
N MET A 79 18.57 0.78 8.91
CA MET A 79 17.38 -0.06 9.10
C MET A 79 16.73 -0.38 7.75
N VAL A 80 16.60 0.61 6.86
CA VAL A 80 16.06 0.41 5.50
C VAL A 80 16.86 -0.64 4.76
N LEU A 81 18.20 -0.60 4.82
CA LEU A 81 19.06 -1.55 4.10
C LEU A 81 18.81 -2.99 4.57
N TRP A 82 18.82 -3.24 5.89
CA TRP A 82 18.60 -4.59 6.44
C TRP A 82 17.19 -5.11 6.21
N MET A 83 16.18 -4.22 6.29
CA MET A 83 14.79 -4.56 5.96
C MET A 83 14.63 -4.85 4.47
N THR A 84 15.29 -4.09 3.59
CA THR A 84 15.22 -4.25 2.13
C THR A 84 15.58 -5.67 1.72
N PHE A 85 16.67 -6.24 2.24
CA PHE A 85 17.06 -7.61 1.92
C PHE A 85 15.94 -8.63 2.20
N GLY A 86 15.29 -8.50 3.36
CA GLY A 86 14.13 -9.33 3.69
C GLY A 86 12.93 -9.02 2.82
N ILE A 87 12.63 -7.74 2.61
CA ILE A 87 11.51 -7.23 1.83
C ILE A 87 11.52 -7.78 0.41
N LEU A 88 12.67 -7.81 -0.26
CA LEU A 88 12.76 -8.28 -1.64
C LEU A 88 12.33 -9.75 -1.74
N LEU A 89 12.84 -10.59 -0.83
CA LEU A 89 12.44 -11.99 -0.73
C LEU A 89 10.96 -12.14 -0.34
N GLY A 90 10.54 -11.40 0.68
CA GLY A 90 9.18 -11.41 1.18
C GLY A 90 8.17 -11.02 0.10
N ALA A 91 8.42 -9.93 -0.62
CA ALA A 91 7.53 -9.44 -1.67
C ALA A 91 7.41 -10.43 -2.84
N ALA A 92 8.50 -11.08 -3.24
CA ALA A 92 8.48 -12.15 -4.23
C ALA A 92 7.59 -13.31 -3.75
N LEU A 93 7.83 -13.82 -2.53
CA LEU A 93 7.01 -14.89 -1.94
C LEU A 93 5.54 -14.48 -1.77
N GLY A 94 5.30 -13.23 -1.39
CA GLY A 94 3.96 -12.68 -1.19
C GLY A 94 3.19 -12.57 -2.49
N SER A 95 3.84 -12.16 -3.58
CA SER A 95 3.21 -12.13 -4.91
C SER A 95 2.84 -13.53 -5.41
N LEU A 96 3.71 -14.53 -5.20
CA LEU A 96 3.42 -15.94 -5.51
C LEU A 96 2.27 -16.46 -4.66
N THR A 97 2.25 -16.11 -3.37
CA THR A 97 1.16 -16.46 -2.46
C THR A 97 -0.16 -15.84 -2.93
N ALA A 98 -0.17 -14.56 -3.28
CA ALA A 98 -1.35 -13.86 -3.78
C ALA A 98 -1.84 -14.47 -5.09
N ALA A 99 -0.94 -14.81 -6.01
CA ALA A 99 -1.26 -15.45 -7.28
C ALA A 99 -1.89 -16.83 -7.12
N ALA A 100 -1.47 -17.59 -6.12
CA ALA A 100 -2.04 -18.90 -5.82
C ALA A 100 -3.45 -18.82 -5.18
N ILE A 101 -3.86 -17.65 -4.70
CA ILE A 101 -5.18 -17.42 -4.09
C ILE A 101 -6.15 -16.95 -5.18
N GLN A 102 -7.34 -17.56 -5.24
CA GLN A 102 -8.41 -17.13 -6.15
C GLN A 102 -8.85 -15.69 -5.88
N GLY A 103 -9.14 -14.91 -6.93
CA GLY A 103 -9.49 -13.48 -6.85
C GLY A 103 -10.50 -13.13 -5.75
N PRO A 104 -11.69 -13.77 -5.70
CA PRO A 104 -12.69 -13.50 -4.67
C PRO A 104 -12.20 -13.79 -3.24
N MET A 105 -11.37 -14.81 -3.05
CA MET A 105 -10.80 -15.14 -1.74
C MET A 105 -9.71 -14.13 -1.35
N LEU A 106 -8.88 -13.70 -2.31
CA LEU A 106 -7.89 -12.65 -2.11
C LEU A 106 -8.58 -11.33 -1.71
N GLN A 107 -9.70 -11.00 -2.35
CA GLN A 107 -10.51 -9.83 -2.02
C GLN A 107 -11.04 -9.92 -0.58
N LYS A 108 -11.60 -11.07 -0.17
CA LYS A 108 -12.04 -11.28 1.22
C LYS A 108 -10.89 -11.14 2.22
N ILE A 109 -9.71 -11.69 1.93
CA ILE A 109 -8.51 -11.56 2.78
C ILE A 109 -8.11 -10.08 2.95
N ILE A 110 -8.09 -9.31 1.86
CA ILE A 110 -7.85 -7.86 1.90
C ILE A 110 -8.93 -7.15 2.71
N GLY A 111 -10.20 -7.58 2.58
CA GLY A 111 -11.33 -7.04 3.34
C GLY A 111 -11.19 -7.24 4.85
N VAL A 112 -10.86 -8.47 5.29
CA VAL A 112 -10.57 -8.76 6.70
C VAL A 112 -9.40 -7.93 7.21
N PHE A 113 -8.34 -7.79 6.42
CA PHE A 113 -7.20 -6.97 6.77
C PHE A 113 -7.56 -5.48 6.91
N ALA A 114 -8.39 -4.95 5.99
CA ALA A 114 -8.90 -3.59 6.07
C ALA A 114 -9.74 -3.36 7.34
N LEU A 115 -10.60 -4.32 7.71
CA LEU A 115 -11.34 -4.27 8.97
C LEU A 115 -10.42 -4.29 10.20
N ALA A 116 -9.40 -5.15 10.21
CA ALA A 116 -8.43 -5.20 11.30
C ALA A 116 -7.69 -3.85 11.45
N MET A 117 -7.31 -3.22 10.33
CA MET A 117 -6.71 -1.88 10.32
C MET A 117 -7.70 -0.79 10.77
N ALA A 118 -8.96 -0.87 10.37
CA ALA A 118 -10.01 0.04 10.82
C ALA A 118 -10.17 -0.01 12.35
N VAL A 119 -10.24 -1.21 12.93
CA VAL A 119 -10.33 -1.42 14.38
C VAL A 119 -9.07 -0.90 15.06
N GLN A 120 -7.88 -1.27 14.57
CA GLN A 120 -6.61 -0.82 15.15
C GLN A 120 -6.53 0.71 15.21
N MET A 121 -6.90 1.39 14.13
CA MET A 121 -6.85 2.85 14.04
C MET A 121 -7.98 3.54 14.81
N GLY A 122 -9.17 2.94 14.82
CA GLY A 122 -10.35 3.46 15.52
C GLY A 122 -10.18 3.47 17.04
N PHE A 123 -9.58 2.41 17.60
CA PHE A 123 -9.31 2.27 19.03
C PHE A 123 -7.92 2.79 19.46
N ASP A 124 -7.16 3.37 18.52
CA ASP A 124 -5.78 3.83 18.73
C ASP A 124 -4.89 2.76 19.39
N LEU A 125 -5.06 1.50 18.97
CA LEU A 125 -4.31 0.35 19.46
C LEU A 125 -2.87 0.42 18.96
N ARG A 126 -2.06 1.20 19.69
CA ARG A 126 -0.64 1.33 19.45
C ARG A 126 0.11 0.37 20.37
N PRO A 127 1.03 -0.44 19.83
CA PRO A 127 1.95 -1.18 20.66
C PRO A 127 2.68 -0.18 21.57
N LYS A 128 2.70 -0.44 22.88
CA LYS A 128 3.56 0.31 23.79
C LYS A 128 5.01 0.09 23.34
N ALA A 129 5.82 1.14 23.33
CA ALA A 129 7.24 1.02 23.02
C ALA A 129 7.88 0.09 24.07
N THR A 130 8.28 -1.10 23.63
CA THR A 130 8.85 -2.13 24.50
C THR A 130 10.07 -2.72 23.81
N GLY A 131 11.22 -2.61 24.47
CA GLY A 131 12.45 -3.26 24.06
C GLY A 131 13.49 -2.36 23.41
N ARG A 132 14.59 -3.01 23.01
CA ARG A 132 15.77 -2.41 22.39
C ARG A 132 15.57 -2.16 20.90
N ALA A 133 16.37 -1.24 20.35
CA ALA A 133 16.47 -1.06 18.92
C ALA A 133 16.71 -2.41 18.21
N PRO A 134 16.04 -2.66 17.07
CA PRO A 134 16.06 -3.97 16.43
C PRO A 134 17.45 -4.30 15.89
N GLY A 135 17.84 -5.58 16.02
CA GLY A 135 19.10 -6.07 15.47
C GLY A 135 19.07 -6.21 13.95
N ARG A 136 20.23 -6.34 13.31
CA ARG A 136 20.35 -6.57 11.86
C ARG A 136 19.58 -7.82 11.36
N PRO A 137 19.76 -9.03 11.94
CA PRO A 137 19.02 -10.21 11.48
C PRO A 137 17.52 -10.11 11.75
N GLU A 138 17.15 -9.44 12.84
CA GLU A 138 15.76 -9.18 13.18
C GLU A 138 15.08 -8.27 12.13
N LEU A 139 15.78 -7.22 11.69
CA LEU A 139 15.31 -6.33 10.62
C LEU A 139 15.14 -7.06 9.28
N SER A 140 16.01 -8.01 8.95
CA SER A 140 15.85 -8.82 7.74
C SER A 140 14.67 -9.79 7.87
N LEU A 141 14.53 -10.49 9.00
CA LEU A 141 13.42 -11.42 9.21
C LEU A 141 12.06 -10.71 9.17
N ILE A 142 11.92 -9.59 9.89
CA ILE A 142 10.69 -8.80 9.86
C ILE A 142 10.48 -8.17 8.48
N GLY A 143 11.56 -7.85 7.75
CA GLY A 143 11.52 -7.42 6.37
C GLY A 143 10.85 -8.44 5.46
N VAL A 144 11.16 -9.74 5.62
CA VAL A 144 10.49 -10.83 4.88
C VAL A 144 8.99 -10.83 5.17
N LEU A 145 8.60 -10.82 6.44
CA LEU A 145 7.19 -10.85 6.85
C LEU A 145 6.41 -9.62 6.34
N ILE A 146 7.01 -8.43 6.49
CA ILE A 146 6.43 -7.17 6.01
C ILE A 146 6.33 -7.17 4.49
N GLY A 147 7.37 -7.59 3.78
CA GLY A 147 7.37 -7.65 2.32
C GLY A 147 6.31 -8.63 1.81
N TRP A 148 6.22 -9.81 2.41
CA TRP A 148 5.22 -10.84 2.09
C TRP A 148 3.79 -10.33 2.28
N ALA A 149 3.47 -9.82 3.47
CA ALA A 149 2.16 -9.26 3.73
C ALA A 149 1.87 -8.06 2.83
N SER A 150 2.85 -7.18 2.63
CA SER A 150 2.65 -5.96 1.84
C SER A 150 2.37 -6.24 0.38
N ALA A 151 3.00 -7.26 -0.20
CA ALA A 151 2.72 -7.69 -1.57
C ALA A 151 1.32 -8.30 -1.71
N ILE A 152 0.86 -9.10 -0.74
CA ILE A 152 -0.49 -9.68 -0.75
C ILE A 152 -1.56 -8.58 -0.69
N PHE A 153 -1.38 -7.59 0.17
CA PHE A 153 -2.36 -6.52 0.37
C PHE A 153 -2.20 -5.34 -0.60
N GLY A 154 -1.14 -5.32 -1.43
CA GLY A 154 -0.85 -4.21 -2.35
C GLY A 154 -0.55 -2.88 -1.65
N ILE A 155 0.12 -2.94 -0.49
CA ILE A 155 0.42 -1.78 0.38
C ILE A 155 1.92 -1.45 0.39
N GLY A 156 2.27 -0.18 0.62
CA GLY A 156 3.66 0.30 0.64
C GLY A 156 4.39 0.07 1.97
N GLY A 157 4.02 -0.95 2.76
CA GLY A 157 4.64 -1.28 4.04
C GLY A 157 4.37 -0.33 5.22
N GLY A 158 3.73 0.83 5.00
CA GLY A 158 3.41 1.85 6.01
C GLY A 158 2.62 1.33 7.22
N SER A 159 1.54 0.61 6.95
CA SER A 159 0.63 0.08 7.98
C SER A 159 1.25 -1.03 8.83
N LEU A 160 2.32 -1.69 8.36
CA LEU A 160 2.97 -2.79 9.08
C LEU A 160 4.32 -2.38 9.68
N SER A 161 5.15 -1.66 8.91
CA SER A 161 6.49 -1.27 9.35
C SER A 161 6.45 -0.17 10.41
N VAL A 162 5.52 0.78 10.34
CA VAL A 162 5.43 1.87 11.33
C VAL A 162 5.06 1.34 12.71
N PRO A 163 4.00 0.52 12.89
CA PRO A 163 3.69 -0.06 14.19
C PRO A 163 4.84 -0.92 14.74
N TYR A 164 5.49 -1.73 13.88
CA TYR A 164 6.63 -2.54 14.29
C TYR A 164 7.82 -1.71 14.78
N LEU A 165 8.24 -0.69 14.03
CA LEU A 165 9.36 0.17 14.42
C LEU A 165 9.03 0.96 15.69
N THR A 166 7.79 1.43 15.83
CA THR A 166 7.30 2.12 17.04
C THR A 166 7.30 1.18 18.25
N TRP A 167 6.88 -0.08 18.05
CA TRP A 167 6.93 -1.12 19.08
C TRP A 167 8.36 -1.36 19.57
N ARG A 168 9.34 -1.33 18.66
CA ARG A 168 10.79 -1.43 18.98
C ARG A 168 11.44 -0.10 19.39
N SER A 169 10.64 0.82 19.92
CA SER A 169 11.10 2.09 20.50
C SER A 169 11.79 3.04 19.52
N VAL A 170 11.56 2.89 18.20
CA VAL A 170 12.02 3.87 17.21
C VAL A 170 11.11 5.10 17.29
N PRO A 171 11.66 6.33 17.35
CA PRO A 171 10.85 7.55 17.40
C PRO A 171 9.86 7.61 16.24
N MET A 172 8.61 7.99 16.52
CA MET A 172 7.51 7.96 15.54
C MET A 172 7.85 8.63 14.20
N GLN A 173 8.47 9.80 14.23
CA GLN A 173 8.88 10.52 13.01
C GLN A 173 9.89 9.70 12.18
N GLN A 174 10.81 9.00 12.83
CA GLN A 174 11.80 8.15 12.19
C GLN A 174 11.21 6.81 11.75
N ALA A 175 10.25 6.25 12.50
CA ALA A 175 9.52 5.06 12.11
C ALA A 175 8.73 5.29 10.81
N VAL A 176 7.99 6.41 10.72
CA VAL A 176 7.26 6.82 9.51
C VAL A 176 8.23 7.04 8.34
N ALA A 177 9.31 7.80 8.54
CA ALA A 177 10.29 8.09 7.50
C ALA A 177 11.01 6.81 6.99
N THR A 178 11.43 5.94 7.90
CA THR A 178 12.10 4.67 7.58
C THR A 178 11.14 3.72 6.86
N SER A 179 9.88 3.65 7.28
CA SER A 179 8.86 2.87 6.60
C SER A 179 8.57 3.38 5.19
N ALA A 180 8.51 4.70 4.99
CA ALA A 180 8.32 5.28 3.66
C ALA A 180 9.46 4.90 2.71
N ALA A 181 10.69 4.82 3.22
CA ALA A 181 11.85 4.31 2.49
C ALA A 181 11.78 2.82 2.17
N CYS A 182 11.28 1.99 3.09
CA CYS A 182 11.00 0.58 2.81
C CYS A 182 9.87 0.36 1.79
N GLY A 183 8.98 1.34 1.59
CA GLY A 183 7.87 1.21 0.65
C GLY A 183 8.32 1.09 -0.82
N LEU A 184 9.42 1.74 -1.20
CA LEU A 184 9.95 1.67 -2.58
C LEU A 184 10.42 0.26 -2.97
N PRO A 185 11.29 -0.44 -2.21
CA PRO A 185 11.69 -1.80 -2.56
C PRO A 185 10.52 -2.79 -2.51
N ILE A 186 9.56 -2.62 -1.59
CA ILE A 186 8.31 -3.42 -1.58
C ILE A 186 7.57 -3.24 -2.91
N ALA A 187 7.35 -1.99 -3.32
CA ALA A 187 6.59 -1.64 -4.51
C ALA A 187 7.27 -2.14 -5.78
N ILE A 188 8.58 -1.95 -5.91
CA ILE A 188 9.33 -2.43 -7.08
C ILE A 188 9.31 -3.95 -7.16
N ALA A 189 9.69 -4.64 -6.08
CA ALA A 189 9.75 -6.10 -6.08
C ALA A 189 8.36 -6.72 -6.28
N GLY A 190 7.34 -6.18 -5.60
CA GLY A 190 5.97 -6.62 -5.75
C GLY A 190 5.44 -6.38 -7.17
N ALA A 191 5.56 -5.16 -7.71
CA ALA A 191 5.09 -4.84 -9.06
C ALA A 191 5.76 -5.71 -10.13
N LEU A 192 7.09 -5.85 -10.08
CA LEU A 192 7.82 -6.72 -11.01
C LEU A 192 7.38 -8.18 -10.89
N SER A 193 7.19 -8.67 -9.66
CA SER A 193 6.75 -10.05 -9.48
C SER A 193 5.33 -10.27 -9.99
N PHE A 194 4.40 -9.34 -9.77
CA PHE A 194 3.04 -9.41 -10.33
C PHE A 194 3.00 -9.27 -11.87
N MET A 195 3.92 -8.51 -12.47
CA MET A 195 4.10 -8.48 -13.92
C MET A 195 4.54 -9.86 -14.45
N VAL A 196 5.51 -10.49 -13.79
CA VAL A 196 6.04 -11.81 -14.20
C VAL A 196 5.03 -12.93 -14.00
N VAL A 197 4.39 -12.99 -12.83
CA VAL A 197 3.41 -14.02 -12.49
C VAL A 197 2.20 -13.94 -13.42
N GLY A 198 1.69 -12.74 -13.66
CA GLY A 198 0.50 -12.54 -14.49
C GLY A 198 0.78 -12.64 -15.99
N TRP A 199 2.03 -12.80 -16.44
CA TRP A 199 2.41 -12.61 -17.85
C TRP A 199 1.66 -13.50 -18.85
N HIS A 200 1.25 -14.69 -18.43
CA HIS A 200 0.61 -15.70 -19.29
C HIS A 200 -0.89 -15.86 -19.04
N GLU A 201 -1.52 -14.93 -18.31
CA GLU A 201 -2.95 -15.02 -18.04
C GLU A 201 -3.79 -14.65 -19.25
N ALA A 202 -4.70 -15.54 -19.64
CA ALA A 202 -5.50 -15.40 -20.87
C ALA A 202 -6.62 -14.36 -20.76
N GLN A 203 -7.04 -14.01 -19.55
CA GLN A 203 -8.15 -13.10 -19.28
C GLN A 203 -7.72 -11.63 -19.13
N LEU A 204 -6.44 -11.30 -19.36
CA LEU A 204 -5.93 -9.94 -19.14
C LEU A 204 -6.59 -8.92 -20.08
N PRO A 205 -7.01 -7.76 -19.56
CA PRO A 205 -7.42 -6.64 -20.40
C PRO A 205 -6.29 -6.17 -21.31
N ASP A 206 -6.65 -5.64 -22.50
CA ASP A 206 -5.71 -4.95 -23.37
C ASP A 206 -4.94 -3.86 -22.60
N TRP A 207 -3.65 -3.67 -22.92
CA TRP A 207 -2.75 -2.73 -22.22
C TRP A 207 -2.36 -3.13 -20.79
N SER A 208 -2.48 -4.42 -20.44
CA SER A 208 -1.92 -4.97 -19.19
C SER A 208 -0.49 -5.49 -19.40
N LEU A 209 0.40 -5.26 -18.43
CA LEU A 209 1.69 -5.94 -18.31
C LEU A 209 1.61 -6.90 -17.12
N GLY A 210 1.25 -8.16 -17.41
CA GLY A 210 0.81 -9.11 -16.37
C GLY A 210 -0.33 -8.52 -15.55
N PHE A 211 -0.27 -8.63 -14.22
CA PHE A 211 -1.29 -8.04 -13.34
C PHE A 211 -1.15 -6.52 -13.12
N VAL A 212 -0.51 -5.79 -14.03
CA VAL A 212 -0.39 -4.33 -13.97
C VAL A 212 -1.12 -3.69 -15.15
N TYR A 213 -2.23 -3.03 -14.87
CA TYR A 213 -3.04 -2.36 -15.89
C TYR A 213 -2.52 -0.94 -16.14
N LEU A 214 -1.91 -0.72 -17.32
CA LEU A 214 -1.21 0.52 -17.64
C LEU A 214 -2.10 1.77 -17.65
N PRO A 215 -3.33 1.75 -18.18
CA PRO A 215 -4.19 2.94 -18.19
C PRO A 215 -4.54 3.43 -16.78
N ALA A 216 -4.84 2.50 -15.85
CA ALA A 216 -5.06 2.86 -14.46
C ALA A 216 -3.78 3.34 -13.78
N LEU A 217 -2.64 2.68 -14.02
CA LEU A 217 -1.34 3.11 -13.49
C LEU A 217 -1.05 4.56 -13.88
N LEU A 218 -1.15 4.90 -15.17
CA LEU A 218 -0.87 6.24 -15.67
C LEU A 218 -1.87 7.27 -15.15
N GLY A 219 -3.17 6.95 -15.19
CA GLY A 219 -4.22 7.85 -14.73
C GLY A 219 -4.11 8.17 -13.23
N ILE A 220 -3.88 7.13 -12.41
CA ILE A 220 -3.73 7.30 -10.96
C ILE A 220 -2.39 7.94 -10.62
N ALA A 221 -1.27 7.50 -11.19
CA ALA A 221 0.03 8.09 -10.89
C ALA A 221 0.06 9.59 -11.25
N ALA A 222 -0.45 9.96 -12.43
CA ALA A 222 -0.49 11.35 -12.86
C ALA A 222 -1.28 12.23 -11.90
N THR A 223 -2.52 11.85 -11.56
CA THR A 223 -3.40 12.70 -10.75
C THR A 223 -3.13 12.61 -9.26
N SER A 224 -2.77 11.43 -8.74
CA SER A 224 -2.54 11.24 -7.32
C SER A 224 -1.38 12.07 -6.81
N MET A 225 -0.32 12.27 -7.61
CA MET A 225 0.83 13.08 -7.24
C MET A 225 0.48 14.56 -7.01
N PHE A 226 -0.38 15.13 -7.85
CA PHE A 226 -0.84 16.52 -7.67
C PHE A 226 -1.85 16.63 -6.53
N SER A 227 -2.82 15.72 -6.50
CA SER A 227 -3.91 15.71 -5.55
C SER A 227 -3.48 15.39 -4.12
N ALA A 228 -2.41 14.60 -3.95
CA ALA A 228 -1.80 14.35 -2.65
C ALA A 228 -1.32 15.62 -1.95
N ARG A 229 -0.89 16.64 -2.71
CA ARG A 229 -0.53 17.94 -2.13
C ARG A 229 -1.75 18.66 -1.53
N LEU A 230 -2.91 18.54 -2.18
CA LEU A 230 -4.17 19.08 -1.67
C LEU A 230 -4.61 18.33 -0.42
N GLY A 231 -4.55 17.00 -0.44
CA GLY A 231 -4.81 16.14 0.71
C GLY A 231 -3.96 16.50 1.93
N ALA A 232 -2.65 16.68 1.73
CA ALA A 232 -1.73 17.06 2.80
C ALA A 232 -2.06 18.44 3.39
N LYS A 233 -2.40 19.43 2.54
CA LYS A 233 -2.85 20.75 3.01
C LYS A 233 -4.15 20.66 3.83
N LEU A 234 -5.07 19.80 3.41
CA LEU A 234 -6.33 19.57 4.13
C LEU A 234 -6.09 18.86 5.47
N ALA A 235 -5.15 17.92 5.51
CA ALA A 235 -4.76 17.20 6.73
C ALA A 235 -4.28 18.15 7.84
N HIS A 236 -3.53 19.19 7.47
CA HIS A 236 -3.07 20.22 8.42
C HIS A 236 -4.21 21.04 9.04
N ARG A 237 -5.39 21.10 8.41
CA ARG A 237 -6.57 21.80 8.94
C ARG A 237 -7.44 20.92 9.84
N LEU A 238 -7.23 19.61 9.81
CA LEU A 238 -8.03 18.65 10.58
C LEU A 238 -7.25 18.14 11.78
N SER A 239 -7.95 17.90 12.89
CA SER A 239 -7.31 17.27 14.04
C SER A 239 -6.93 15.81 13.73
N ALA A 240 -5.81 15.35 14.28
CA ALA A 240 -5.35 13.97 14.10
C ALA A 240 -6.41 12.92 14.49
N LYS A 241 -7.29 13.25 15.45
CA LYS A 241 -8.40 12.39 15.88
C LYS A 241 -9.49 12.26 14.83
N VAL A 242 -9.88 13.36 14.19
CA VAL A 242 -10.86 13.34 13.08
C VAL A 242 -10.30 12.56 11.90
N LEU A 243 -9.03 12.82 11.58
CA LEU A 243 -8.35 12.15 10.48
C LEU A 243 -8.32 10.62 10.64
N LYS A 244 -7.92 10.13 11.83
CA LYS A 244 -7.94 8.69 12.14
C LYS A 244 -9.34 8.08 12.02
N ARG A 245 -10.36 8.77 12.52
CA ARG A 245 -11.76 8.30 12.48
C ARG A 245 -12.28 8.19 11.05
N LEU A 246 -12.05 9.21 10.22
CA LEU A 246 -12.44 9.19 8.82
C LEU A 246 -11.77 8.03 8.07
N PHE A 247 -10.48 7.78 8.34
CA PHE A 247 -9.79 6.64 7.73
C PHE A 247 -10.33 5.30 8.20
N ALA A 248 -10.56 5.15 9.52
CA ALA A 248 -11.12 3.93 10.07
C ALA A 248 -12.52 3.65 9.49
N LEU A 249 -13.36 4.67 9.32
CA LEU A 249 -14.67 4.54 8.67
C LEU A 249 -14.54 4.12 7.20
N LEU A 250 -13.62 4.73 6.45
CA LEU A 250 -13.35 4.34 5.06
C LEU A 250 -12.96 2.85 4.97
N LEU A 251 -12.00 2.42 5.79
CA LEU A 251 -11.54 1.03 5.82
C LEU A 251 -12.62 0.05 6.28
N LEU A 252 -13.49 0.48 7.21
CA LEU A 252 -14.62 -0.30 7.67
C LEU A 252 -15.63 -0.52 6.53
N SER A 253 -15.97 0.53 5.79
CA SER A 253 -16.86 0.44 4.62
C SER A 253 -16.28 -0.45 3.52
N VAL A 254 -14.99 -0.28 3.20
CA VAL A 254 -14.28 -1.13 2.23
C VAL A 254 -14.26 -2.59 2.68
N GLY A 255 -13.89 -2.82 3.95
CA GLY A 255 -13.75 -4.16 4.49
C GLY A 255 -15.07 -4.92 4.52
N ILE A 256 -16.18 -4.26 4.87
CA ILE A 256 -17.53 -4.85 4.79
C ILE A 256 -17.89 -5.16 3.34
N ASN A 257 -17.66 -4.23 2.41
CA ASN A 257 -18.00 -4.44 1.01
C ASN A 257 -17.22 -5.60 0.38
N PHE A 258 -15.97 -5.84 0.77
CA PHE A 258 -15.17 -6.96 0.27
C PHE A 258 -15.61 -8.34 0.82
N LEU A 259 -16.44 -8.35 1.86
CA LEU A 259 -16.95 -9.58 2.49
C LEU A 259 -18.36 -9.97 2.05
N VAL A 260 -19.15 -9.00 1.57
CA VAL A 260 -20.53 -9.17 1.09
C VAL A 260 -20.53 -9.38 -0.42
#